data_AF-A0A2J7QRM1-F1
#
_entry.id   AF-A0A2J7QRM1-F1
#
_cell.length_a   1.000
_cell.length_b   1.000
_cell.length_c   1.000
_cell.angle_alpha   90.00
_cell.angle_beta   90.00
_cell.angle_gamma   90.00
#
_symmetry.space_group_name_H-M   'P 1'
#
loop_
_entity.id
_entity.type
_entity.pdbx_description
1 polymer ?
#
loop_
_entity_poly.entity_id
_entity_poly.type
_entity_poly.pdbx_seq_one_letter_code
_entity_poly.pdbx_strand_id
1 'polypeptide(L)'
;MADVLNFSLNVNDVSNLNFDLHRSNGNWTALLDELQHHHIHVIPHLLMDNNRRNVADFTQPFATLGLWTVKKLFPRSRQLQHDFFGNFLYIYGFFCSQGSAPRSFLTSIKIMVLWTSLLAYVLIQSYGATLVSHITAVTSWEAPFNNLEGLLQSQYSLAVVSGSNIHSELKKLKGDVYEAVWKNAVKMVNSDQQAFHEVCYGRVASFVTSEMNSANNYCKMISVSHLYFSSWSSSGLVKDFPCKHLIDITILRLRESGILNILMIRHPSHFWKQEEKRDHPSSKFEGSVQLLQVAPILSLYAFGIMLALFVLLLERATATRISDCSHNSEGKEVQPSQSVDHTA
;
A
#
# COMPACT_ATOMS: atom_id res chain seq x y z
N MET A 1 39.51 50.65 -48.31
CA MET A 1 39.40 52.11 -48.10
C MET A 1 40.48 52.87 -48.86
N ALA A 2 41.77 52.53 -48.69
CA ALA A 2 42.89 53.19 -49.39
C ALA A 2 42.72 53.26 -50.92
N ASP A 3 42.34 52.15 -51.57
CA ASP A 3 42.12 52.13 -53.03
C ASP A 3 40.88 52.94 -53.48
N VAL A 4 39.85 53.01 -52.63
CA VAL A 4 38.58 53.69 -52.95
C VAL A 4 38.69 55.21 -52.75
N LEU A 5 39.49 55.62 -51.76
CA LEU A 5 39.71 57.03 -51.40
C LEU A 5 41.05 57.56 -51.96
N ASN A 6 41.77 56.75 -52.73
CA ASN A 6 43.01 57.06 -53.43
C ASN A 6 44.11 57.67 -52.53
N PHE A 7 44.45 56.99 -51.42
CA PHE A 7 45.56 57.37 -50.54
C PHE A 7 46.47 56.18 -50.23
N SER A 8 47.76 56.44 -49.94
CA SER A 8 48.72 55.43 -49.51
C SER A 8 48.73 55.29 -47.98
N LEU A 9 48.82 54.06 -47.47
CA LEU A 9 48.93 53.74 -46.05
C LEU A 9 50.36 53.33 -45.71
N ASN A 10 50.89 53.88 -44.61
CA ASN A 10 52.10 53.35 -43.97
C ASN A 10 51.68 52.64 -42.68
N VAL A 11 52.00 51.36 -42.56
CA VAL A 11 51.60 50.53 -41.42
C VAL A 11 52.74 50.50 -40.42
N ASN A 12 52.53 51.15 -39.27
CA ASN A 12 53.45 51.05 -38.14
C ASN A 12 53.03 49.86 -37.28
N ASP A 13 53.96 48.96 -36.97
CA ASP A 13 53.72 47.89 -36.00
C ASP A 13 53.92 48.44 -34.58
N VAL A 14 52.91 48.24 -33.74
CA VAL A 14 52.84 48.81 -32.40
C VAL A 14 52.66 47.69 -31.36
N SER A 15 53.35 46.57 -31.61
CA SER A 15 53.26 45.32 -30.86
C SER A 15 53.71 45.38 -29.40
N ASN A 16 54.42 46.43 -28.98
CA ASN A 16 54.91 46.62 -27.61
C ASN A 16 54.00 47.51 -26.73
N LEU A 17 52.89 48.04 -27.24
CA LEU A 17 51.99 48.85 -26.43
C LEU A 17 50.91 47.98 -25.79
N ASN A 18 50.81 48.08 -24.46
CA ASN A 18 49.74 47.42 -23.72
C ASN A 18 48.38 47.96 -24.18
N PHE A 19 47.51 47.04 -24.60
CA PHE A 19 46.10 47.30 -24.97
C PHE A 19 45.21 47.59 -23.75
N ASP A 20 45.80 47.82 -22.58
CA ASP A 20 45.08 48.29 -21.41
C ASP A 20 44.67 49.74 -21.65
N LEU A 21 43.38 49.95 -21.87
CA LEU A 21 42.81 51.25 -22.26
C LEU A 21 42.10 51.89 -21.07
N HIS A 22 42.75 51.85 -19.91
CA HIS A 22 42.22 52.36 -18.65
C HIS A 22 42.85 53.72 -18.30
N ARG A 23 42.01 54.66 -17.88
CA ARG A 23 42.45 55.99 -17.41
C ARG A 23 43.13 55.82 -16.04
N SER A 24 44.45 55.91 -15.97
CA SER A 24 45.16 56.08 -14.70
C SER A 24 45.77 57.48 -14.65
N ASN A 25 45.50 58.24 -13.59
CA ASN A 25 46.07 59.57 -13.33
C ASN A 25 45.87 60.62 -14.44
N GLY A 26 44.73 60.59 -15.15
CA GLY A 26 44.35 61.64 -16.10
C GLY A 26 44.96 61.55 -17.49
N ASN A 27 45.93 60.66 -17.71
CA ASN A 27 46.52 60.40 -19.03
C ASN A 27 45.95 59.11 -19.64
N TRP A 28 45.80 59.10 -20.97
CA TRP A 28 45.41 57.89 -21.70
C TRP A 28 46.61 56.98 -21.93
N THR A 29 46.36 55.70 -22.13
CA THR A 29 47.42 54.74 -22.45
C THR A 29 47.90 54.91 -23.89
N ALA A 30 49.08 54.37 -24.16
CA ALA A 30 49.97 54.75 -25.25
C ALA A 30 49.34 54.78 -26.66
N LEU A 31 48.36 53.91 -26.97
CA LEU A 31 47.72 53.90 -28.30
C LEU A 31 46.71 55.05 -28.51
N LEU A 32 45.96 55.43 -27.47
CA LEU A 32 45.09 56.62 -27.56
C LEU A 32 45.91 57.91 -27.42
N ASP A 33 47.01 57.85 -26.68
CA ASP A 33 47.92 58.99 -26.51
C ASP A 33 48.64 59.35 -27.83
N GLU A 34 49.12 58.35 -28.58
CA GLU A 34 49.71 58.56 -29.93
C GLU A 34 48.69 59.07 -30.95
N LEU A 35 47.41 58.69 -30.82
CA LEU A 35 46.32 59.24 -31.63
C LEU A 35 46.07 60.72 -31.31
N GLN A 36 46.09 61.08 -30.02
CA GLN A 36 45.87 62.46 -29.57
C GLN A 36 47.02 63.41 -29.98
N HIS A 37 48.25 62.89 -30.02
CA HIS A 37 49.44 63.64 -30.44
C HIS A 37 49.69 63.58 -31.97
N HIS A 38 48.74 63.08 -32.77
CA HIS A 38 48.81 62.98 -34.24
C HIS A 38 49.97 62.12 -34.80
N HIS A 39 50.51 61.20 -34.00
CA HIS A 39 51.50 60.22 -34.48
C HIS A 39 50.84 59.06 -35.24
N ILE A 40 49.60 58.74 -34.88
CA ILE A 40 48.73 57.79 -35.57
C ILE A 40 47.47 58.53 -36.03
N HIS A 41 46.96 58.19 -37.21
CA HIS A 41 45.77 58.83 -37.79
C HIS A 41 44.51 57.96 -37.70
N VAL A 42 44.63 56.63 -37.73
CA VAL A 42 43.48 55.71 -37.76
C VAL A 42 43.79 54.44 -36.97
N ILE A 43 42.87 54.06 -36.07
CA ILE A 43 42.90 52.77 -35.36
C ILE A 43 41.74 51.91 -35.89
N PRO A 44 42.01 50.78 -36.57
CA PRO A 44 40.98 50.02 -37.29
C PRO A 44 40.00 49.24 -36.38
N HIS A 45 40.38 48.92 -35.14
CA HIS A 45 39.57 48.09 -34.23
C HIS A 45 39.54 48.64 -32.80
N LEU A 46 38.95 49.82 -32.62
CA LEU A 46 38.71 50.41 -31.29
C LEU A 46 37.24 50.28 -30.89
N LEU A 47 36.99 49.68 -29.73
CA LEU A 47 35.64 49.60 -29.15
C LEU A 47 35.17 51.01 -28.74
N MET A 48 33.98 51.39 -29.22
CA MET A 48 33.30 52.62 -28.82
C MET A 48 32.90 52.55 -27.35
N ASP A 49 33.33 53.54 -26.57
CA ASP A 49 32.95 53.73 -25.17
C ASP A 49 32.73 55.22 -24.90
N ASN A 50 31.86 55.56 -23.94
CA ASN A 50 31.53 56.94 -23.61
C ASN A 50 32.75 57.74 -23.15
N ASN A 51 33.68 57.12 -22.43
CA ASN A 51 34.89 57.81 -21.99
C ASN A 51 35.85 58.12 -23.14
N ARG A 52 35.85 57.29 -24.20
CA ARG A 52 36.76 57.42 -25.36
C ARG A 52 36.27 58.44 -26.38
N ARG A 53 34.97 58.73 -26.40
CA ARG A 53 34.35 59.74 -27.27
C ARG A 53 34.88 61.17 -27.04
N ASN A 54 35.48 61.42 -25.87
CA ASN A 54 36.06 62.73 -25.55
C ASN A 54 37.47 62.94 -26.12
N VAL A 55 38.08 61.90 -26.73
CA VAL A 55 39.49 61.87 -27.13
C VAL A 55 39.64 61.54 -28.62
N ALA A 56 38.72 60.74 -29.15
CA ALA A 56 38.71 60.31 -30.53
C ALA A 56 37.29 60.40 -31.11
N ASP A 57 37.20 60.87 -32.35
CA ASP A 57 35.99 60.79 -33.14
C ASP A 57 35.84 59.39 -33.73
N PHE A 58 34.63 58.84 -33.64
CA PHE A 58 34.33 57.52 -34.15
C PHE A 58 33.47 57.61 -35.41
N THR A 59 33.77 56.78 -36.40
CA THR A 59 32.95 56.62 -37.61
C THR A 59 31.65 55.86 -37.30
N GLN A 60 30.74 55.73 -38.27
CA GLN A 60 29.54 54.91 -38.07
C GLN A 60 29.92 53.45 -37.73
N PRO A 61 29.23 52.81 -36.76
CA PRO A 61 29.56 51.45 -36.36
C PRO A 61 29.33 50.47 -37.52
N PHE A 62 30.38 49.80 -37.96
CA PHE A 62 30.35 48.87 -39.10
C PHE A 62 30.29 47.39 -38.67
N ALA A 63 30.50 47.08 -37.39
CA ALA A 63 30.44 45.73 -36.84
C ALA A 63 29.83 45.72 -35.42
N THR A 64 29.05 44.69 -35.10
CA THR A 64 28.52 44.46 -33.75
C THR A 64 29.30 43.33 -33.07
N LEU A 65 29.83 43.60 -31.87
CA LEU A 65 30.54 42.61 -31.05
C LEU A 65 29.67 42.25 -29.85
N GLY A 66 29.21 41.00 -29.80
CA GLY A 66 28.55 40.42 -28.62
C GLY A 66 29.56 39.63 -27.79
N LEU A 67 29.65 39.93 -26.48
CA LEU A 67 30.44 39.14 -25.55
C LEU A 67 29.60 37.94 -25.09
N TRP A 68 30.12 36.73 -25.31
CA TRP A 68 29.50 35.50 -24.83
C TRP A 68 30.32 34.93 -23.68
N THR A 69 29.68 34.64 -22.56
CA THR A 69 30.34 33.90 -21.48
C THR A 69 30.49 32.45 -21.91
N VAL A 70 31.72 31.99 -22.06
CA VAL A 70 32.04 30.57 -22.28
C VAL A 70 32.37 29.90 -20.96
N LYS A 71 31.76 28.74 -20.70
CA LYS A 71 32.11 27.86 -19.58
C LYS A 71 32.65 26.56 -20.16
N LYS A 72 33.80 26.10 -19.65
CA LYS A 72 34.35 24.78 -19.99
C LYS A 72 33.30 23.71 -19.72
N LEU A 73 32.84 23.01 -20.76
CA LEU A 73 32.01 21.84 -20.58
C LEU A 73 32.86 20.74 -19.95
N PHE A 74 32.59 20.42 -18.68
CA PHE A 74 33.06 19.18 -18.11
C PHE A 74 32.22 18.04 -18.73
N PRO A 75 32.83 16.98 -19.27
CA PRO A 75 32.07 15.78 -19.62
C PRO A 75 31.35 15.35 -18.36
N ARG A 76 30.02 15.23 -18.43
CA ARG A 76 29.20 14.75 -17.31
C ARG A 76 29.43 13.26 -17.13
N SER A 77 30.60 12.88 -16.63
CA SER A 77 30.82 11.58 -16.04
C SER A 77 30.08 11.56 -14.70
N ARG A 78 28.75 11.41 -14.75
CA ARG A 78 28.10 10.63 -13.71
C ARG A 78 28.54 9.20 -13.97
N GLN A 79 29.75 8.84 -13.53
CA GLN A 79 29.92 7.48 -13.05
C GLN A 79 28.86 7.37 -11.96
N LEU A 80 27.85 6.53 -12.21
CA LEU A 80 26.93 6.13 -11.17
C LEU A 80 27.84 5.48 -10.12
N GLN A 81 28.15 6.24 -9.06
CA GLN A 81 28.88 5.69 -7.93
C GLN A 81 27.89 4.75 -7.27
N HIS A 82 27.96 3.50 -7.74
CA HIS A 82 27.11 2.41 -7.32
C HIS A 82 27.55 2.03 -5.91
N ASP A 83 27.14 2.80 -4.91
CA ASP A 83 27.21 2.34 -3.54
C ASP A 83 26.39 1.05 -3.46
N PHE A 84 27.01 -0.01 -2.94
CA PHE A 84 26.37 -1.31 -2.78
C PHE A 84 25.01 -1.17 -2.08
N PHE A 85 24.96 -0.33 -1.04
CA PHE A 85 23.75 -0.03 -0.30
C PHE A 85 22.70 0.73 -1.14
N GLY A 86 23.12 1.67 -1.98
CA GLY A 86 22.22 2.39 -2.89
C GLY A 86 21.58 1.46 -3.92
N ASN A 87 22.35 0.55 -4.51
CA ASN A 87 21.83 -0.48 -5.43
C ASN A 87 20.92 -1.48 -4.72
N PHE A 88 21.23 -1.85 -3.48
CA PHE A 88 20.39 -2.73 -2.69
C PHE A 88 19.02 -2.09 -2.39
N LEU A 89 18.99 -0.86 -1.88
CA LEU A 89 17.76 -0.10 -1.64
C LEU A 89 16.93 0.07 -2.91
N TYR A 90 17.62 0.26 -4.04
CA TYR A 90 17.02 0.40 -5.35
C TYR A 90 16.27 -0.88 -5.77
N ILE A 91 16.88 -2.05 -5.62
CA ILE A 91 16.24 -3.35 -5.89
C ILE A 91 15.09 -3.58 -4.89
N TYR A 92 15.31 -3.29 -3.61
CA TYR A 92 14.29 -3.40 -2.57
C TYR A 92 13.03 -2.57 -2.88
N GLY A 93 13.20 -1.36 -3.42
CA GLY A 93 12.09 -0.50 -3.85
C GLY A 93 11.14 -1.16 -4.86
N PHE A 94 11.65 -2.00 -5.76
CA PHE A 94 10.80 -2.77 -6.70
C PHE A 94 9.90 -3.78 -5.99
N PHE A 95 10.40 -4.45 -4.94
CA PHE A 95 9.59 -5.35 -4.11
C PHE A 95 8.55 -4.59 -3.27
N CYS A 96 8.80 -3.33 -2.94
CA CYS A 96 7.82 -2.46 -2.26
C CYS A 96 6.86 -1.74 -3.21
N SER A 97 6.85 -2.06 -4.51
CA SER A 97 6.07 -1.37 -5.56
C SER A 97 6.31 0.15 -5.64
N GLN A 98 7.43 0.63 -5.12
CA GLN A 98 7.82 2.05 -5.07
C GLN A 98 9.17 2.29 -5.79
N GLY A 99 9.57 1.36 -6.66
CA GLY A 99 10.82 1.43 -7.42
C GLY A 99 10.72 2.41 -8.59
N SER A 100 11.75 3.25 -8.76
CA SER A 100 11.86 4.19 -9.90
C SER A 100 12.83 3.63 -10.94
N ALA A 101 12.48 3.49 -12.23
CA ALA A 101 13.42 2.98 -13.23
C ALA A 101 14.70 3.86 -13.36
N PRO A 102 15.92 3.29 -13.47
CA PRO A 102 17.12 4.09 -13.47
C PRO A 102 17.28 4.69 -14.86
N ARG A 103 17.73 5.94 -14.94
CA ARG A 103 18.02 6.60 -16.22
C ARG A 103 19.39 6.16 -16.74
N SER A 104 19.53 4.85 -16.99
CA SER A 104 20.76 4.20 -17.45
C SER A 104 20.71 3.93 -18.96
N PHE A 105 21.81 4.19 -19.67
CA PHE A 105 21.92 3.95 -21.11
C PHE A 105 22.27 2.49 -21.46
N LEU A 106 22.80 1.71 -20.51
CA LEU A 106 23.20 0.31 -20.73
C LEU A 106 21.98 -0.62 -20.82
N THR A 107 21.95 -1.49 -21.83
CA THR A 107 20.88 -2.46 -22.08
C THR A 107 20.84 -3.58 -21.05
N SER A 108 22.00 -4.02 -20.55
CA SER A 108 22.11 -5.07 -19.52
C SER A 108 21.38 -4.70 -18.23
N ILE A 109 21.54 -3.45 -17.76
CA ILE A 109 20.86 -2.95 -16.55
C ILE A 109 19.35 -2.89 -16.76
N LYS A 110 18.89 -2.48 -17.95
CA LYS A 110 17.46 -2.45 -18.28
C LYS A 110 16.85 -3.85 -18.24
N ILE A 111 17.54 -4.85 -18.80
CA ILE A 111 17.10 -6.25 -18.77
C ILE A 111 17.02 -6.76 -17.33
N MET A 112 18.04 -6.49 -16.51
CA MET A 112 18.05 -6.87 -15.10
C MET A 112 16.90 -6.23 -14.30
N VAL A 113 16.63 -4.94 -14.52
CA VAL A 113 15.51 -4.22 -13.88
C VAL A 113 14.16 -4.79 -14.32
N LEU A 114 14.00 -5.12 -15.61
CA LEU A 114 12.78 -5.76 -16.11
C LEU A 114 12.53 -7.12 -15.45
N TRP A 115 13.54 -7.99 -15.39
CA TRP A 115 13.41 -9.31 -14.77
C TRP A 115 13.13 -9.24 -13.26
N THR A 116 13.81 -8.34 -12.55
CA THR A 116 13.57 -8.13 -11.12
C THR A 116 12.16 -7.57 -10.85
N SER A 117 11.68 -6.64 -11.69
CA SER A 117 10.31 -6.13 -11.58
C SER A 117 9.24 -7.20 -11.86
N LEU A 118 9.47 -8.07 -12.84
CA LEU A 118 8.57 -9.19 -13.14
C LEU A 118 8.54 -10.20 -11.99
N LEU A 119 9.70 -10.54 -11.43
CA LEU A 119 9.81 -11.42 -10.27
C LEU A 119 9.07 -10.84 -9.06
N ALA A 120 9.29 -9.56 -8.75
CA ALA A 120 8.61 -8.87 -7.66
C ALA A 120 7.08 -8.90 -7.84
N TYR A 121 6.60 -8.63 -9.07
CA TYR A 121 5.18 -8.70 -9.38
C TYR A 121 4.59 -10.10 -9.13
N VAL A 122 5.24 -11.15 -9.64
CA VAL A 122 4.77 -12.54 -9.46
C VAL A 122 4.72 -12.92 -7.98
N LEU A 123 5.72 -12.53 -7.19
CA LEU A 123 5.76 -12.82 -5.74
C LEU A 123 4.69 -12.06 -4.95
N ILE A 124 4.45 -10.79 -5.25
CA ILE A 124 3.41 -10.00 -4.58
C ILE A 124 2.03 -10.58 -4.89
N GLN A 125 1.79 -10.97 -6.15
CA GLN A 125 0.51 -11.56 -6.56
C GLN A 125 0.28 -12.95 -5.97
N SER A 126 1.30 -13.81 -5.93
CA SER A 126 1.18 -15.14 -5.33
C SER A 126 0.94 -15.06 -3.81
N TYR A 127 1.63 -14.15 -3.13
CA TYR A 127 1.37 -13.86 -1.73
C TYR A 127 -0.05 -13.30 -1.52
N GLY A 128 -0.50 -12.37 -2.36
CA GLY A 128 -1.86 -11.82 -2.30
C GLY A 128 -2.93 -12.90 -2.45
N ALA A 129 -2.78 -13.81 -3.43
CA ALA A 129 -3.73 -14.89 -3.65
C ALA A 129 -3.78 -15.90 -2.49
N THR A 130 -2.62 -16.28 -1.96
CA THR A 130 -2.54 -17.21 -0.80
C THR A 130 -3.11 -16.58 0.46
N LEU A 131 -2.81 -15.30 0.72
CA LEU A 131 -3.38 -14.55 1.84
C LEU A 131 -4.91 -14.52 1.76
N VAL A 132 -5.46 -14.17 0.60
CA VAL A 132 -6.92 -14.16 0.39
C VAL A 132 -7.50 -15.56 0.61
N SER A 133 -6.88 -16.60 0.07
CA SER A 133 -7.35 -17.99 0.25
C SER A 133 -7.36 -18.44 1.72
N HIS A 134 -6.37 -18.03 2.51
CA HIS A 134 -6.33 -18.37 3.93
C HIS A 134 -7.37 -17.58 4.71
N ILE A 135 -7.53 -16.29 4.41
CA ILE A 135 -8.55 -15.46 5.04
C ILE A 135 -9.94 -16.02 4.75
N THR A 136 -10.22 -16.45 3.52
CA THR A 136 -11.51 -17.03 3.15
C THR A 136 -11.74 -18.40 3.78
N ALA A 137 -10.73 -19.28 3.80
CA ALA A 137 -10.83 -20.60 4.43
C ALA A 137 -11.05 -20.54 5.94
N VAL A 138 -10.44 -19.57 6.65
CA VAL A 138 -10.65 -19.42 8.09
C VAL A 138 -12.06 -18.92 8.41
N THR A 139 -12.72 -18.21 7.48
CA THR A 139 -14.08 -17.70 7.67
C THR A 139 -15.20 -18.67 7.28
N SER A 140 -14.88 -19.84 6.69
CA SER A 140 -15.90 -20.85 6.45
C SER A 140 -16.25 -21.56 7.75
N TRP A 141 -17.48 -21.32 8.23
CA TRP A 141 -18.02 -22.00 9.40
C TRP A 141 -18.45 -23.42 9.01
N GLU A 142 -17.61 -24.41 9.35
CA GLU A 142 -17.99 -25.82 9.23
C GLU A 142 -18.57 -26.33 10.55
N ALA A 143 -19.64 -27.12 10.46
CA ALA A 143 -20.22 -27.73 11.64
C ALA A 143 -19.24 -28.75 12.26
N PRO A 144 -19.12 -28.80 13.60
CA PRO A 144 -18.17 -29.69 14.27
C PRO A 144 -18.49 -31.19 14.09
N PHE A 145 -19.70 -31.50 13.67
CA PHE A 145 -20.15 -32.83 13.31
C PHE A 145 -21.24 -32.73 12.25
N ASN A 146 -21.39 -33.79 11.44
CA ASN A 146 -22.42 -33.87 10.39
C ASN A 146 -23.48 -34.95 10.67
N ASN A 147 -23.26 -35.84 11.65
CA ASN A 147 -24.17 -36.95 11.94
C ASN A 147 -24.26 -37.19 13.45
N LEU A 148 -25.26 -37.96 13.88
CA LEU A 148 -25.42 -38.39 15.29
C LEU A 148 -24.21 -39.18 15.80
N GLU A 149 -23.55 -39.94 14.95
CA GLU A 149 -22.31 -40.64 15.29
C GLU A 149 -21.15 -39.65 15.55
N GLY A 150 -21.05 -38.61 14.73
CA GLY A 150 -20.10 -37.52 14.95
C GLY A 150 -20.39 -36.74 16.23
N LEU A 151 -21.66 -36.61 16.61
CA LEU A 151 -22.06 -36.00 17.89
C LEU A 151 -21.51 -36.81 19.07
N LEU A 152 -21.62 -38.15 19.05
CA LEU A 152 -21.10 -39.02 20.11
C LEU A 152 -19.59 -38.97 20.27
N GLN A 153 -18.86 -38.75 19.17
CA GLN A 153 -17.40 -38.60 19.18
C GLN A 153 -16.97 -37.19 19.62
N SER A 154 -17.85 -36.21 19.46
CA SER A 154 -17.60 -34.82 19.82
C SER A 154 -17.84 -34.55 21.30
N GLN A 155 -17.38 -33.39 21.79
CA GLN A 155 -17.66 -32.90 23.14
C GLN A 155 -19.01 -32.17 23.24
N TYR A 156 -19.88 -32.25 22.22
CA TYR A 156 -21.16 -31.55 22.19
C TYR A 156 -22.27 -32.41 22.78
N SER A 157 -23.15 -31.79 23.57
CA SER A 157 -24.39 -32.41 24.03
C SER A 157 -25.58 -31.95 23.19
N LEU A 158 -26.64 -32.76 23.13
CA LEU A 158 -27.88 -32.45 22.44
C LEU A 158 -28.94 -31.98 23.45
N ALA A 159 -29.28 -30.70 23.45
CA ALA A 159 -30.38 -30.14 24.23
C ALA A 159 -31.72 -30.50 23.58
N VAL A 160 -32.55 -31.23 24.32
CA VAL A 160 -33.90 -31.61 23.91
C VAL A 160 -34.90 -31.08 24.94
N VAL A 161 -35.95 -30.41 24.47
CA VAL A 161 -37.00 -29.87 25.34
C VAL A 161 -37.89 -31.00 25.84
N SER A 162 -38.10 -31.02 27.16
CA SER A 162 -38.86 -32.04 27.87
C SER A 162 -40.33 -32.03 27.43
N GLY A 163 -40.87 -33.20 27.07
CA GLY A 163 -42.25 -33.32 26.59
C GLY A 163 -42.48 -32.85 25.15
N SER A 164 -41.43 -32.44 24.42
CA SER A 164 -41.54 -32.12 23.00
C SER A 164 -41.78 -33.37 22.13
N ASN A 165 -42.28 -33.17 20.91
CA ASN A 165 -42.41 -34.26 19.93
C ASN A 165 -41.06 -34.95 19.70
N ILE A 166 -39.98 -34.16 19.64
CA ILE A 166 -38.61 -34.65 19.44
C ILE A 166 -38.16 -35.53 20.60
N HIS A 167 -38.45 -35.13 21.84
CA HIS A 167 -38.20 -35.96 23.03
C HIS A 167 -38.89 -37.32 22.93
N SER A 168 -40.17 -37.32 22.52
CA SER A 168 -40.94 -38.57 22.38
C SER A 168 -40.45 -39.45 21.23
N GLU A 169 -40.04 -38.85 20.12
CA GLU A 169 -39.55 -39.55 18.93
C GLU A 169 -38.16 -40.13 19.19
N LEU A 170 -37.24 -39.36 19.78
CA LEU A 170 -35.90 -39.82 20.11
C LEU A 170 -35.92 -41.00 21.09
N LYS A 171 -36.89 -41.03 22.02
CA LYS A 171 -37.09 -42.15 22.95
C LYS A 171 -37.65 -43.41 22.28
N LYS A 172 -38.40 -43.27 21.17
CA LYS A 172 -38.98 -44.41 20.44
C LYS A 172 -37.99 -45.04 19.47
N LEU A 173 -37.06 -44.25 18.92
CA LEU A 173 -36.09 -44.72 17.95
C LEU A 173 -35.21 -45.82 18.57
N LYS A 174 -35.19 -46.99 17.91
CA LYS A 174 -34.38 -48.13 18.32
C LYS A 174 -33.17 -48.25 17.40
N GLY A 175 -31.98 -48.29 18.00
CA GLY A 175 -30.71 -48.44 17.31
C GLY A 175 -29.55 -48.08 18.22
N ASP A 176 -28.40 -48.72 18.02
CA ASP A 176 -27.22 -48.59 18.87
C ASP A 176 -26.79 -47.11 19.03
N VAL A 177 -26.75 -46.37 17.92
CA VAL A 177 -26.40 -44.94 17.89
C VAL A 177 -27.44 -44.08 18.62
N TYR A 178 -28.74 -44.31 18.41
CA TYR A 178 -29.80 -43.50 19.03
C TYR A 178 -29.89 -43.72 20.54
N GLU A 179 -29.73 -44.97 21.00
CA GLU A 179 -29.69 -45.29 22.42
C GLU A 179 -28.43 -44.73 23.10
N ALA A 180 -27.29 -44.78 22.41
CA ALA A 180 -26.06 -44.17 22.90
C ALA A 180 -26.18 -42.65 23.00
N VAL A 181 -26.78 -41.98 22.00
CA VAL A 181 -27.05 -40.53 22.05
C VAL A 181 -27.99 -40.21 23.21
N TRP A 182 -29.07 -40.98 23.35
CA TRP A 182 -30.04 -40.78 24.43
C TRP A 182 -29.42 -40.90 25.82
N LYS A 183 -28.55 -41.88 26.05
CA LYS A 183 -27.92 -42.13 27.35
C LYS A 183 -26.78 -41.16 27.66
N ASN A 184 -25.94 -40.84 26.67
CA ASN A 184 -24.65 -40.20 26.91
C ASN A 184 -24.59 -38.74 26.48
N ALA A 185 -25.42 -38.31 25.51
CA ALA A 185 -25.29 -36.99 24.89
C ALA A 185 -26.52 -36.09 25.09
N VAL A 186 -27.68 -36.60 25.51
CA VAL A 186 -28.90 -35.78 25.66
C VAL A 186 -28.92 -35.03 26.99
N LYS A 187 -29.08 -33.71 26.90
CA LYS A 187 -29.37 -32.82 28.04
C LYS A 187 -30.83 -32.36 27.95
N MET A 188 -31.59 -32.62 29.00
CA MET A 188 -33.00 -32.25 29.07
C MET A 188 -33.15 -30.78 29.47
N VAL A 189 -34.00 -30.05 28.75
CA VAL A 189 -34.27 -28.62 28.97
C VAL A 189 -35.77 -28.39 29.11
N ASN A 190 -36.22 -27.33 29.79
CA ASN A 190 -37.64 -27.09 30.07
C ASN A 190 -38.31 -26.15 29.06
N SER A 191 -37.53 -25.30 28.39
CA SER A 191 -38.03 -24.27 27.47
C SER A 191 -37.11 -24.14 26.25
N ASP A 192 -37.71 -23.83 25.10
CA ASP A 192 -36.98 -23.55 23.85
C ASP A 192 -36.02 -22.36 24.02
N GLN A 193 -36.39 -21.33 24.78
CA GLN A 193 -35.53 -20.18 25.06
C GLN A 193 -34.26 -20.59 25.84
N GLN A 194 -34.43 -21.50 26.80
CA GLN A 194 -33.30 -22.03 27.57
C GLN A 194 -32.40 -22.89 26.68
N ALA A 195 -32.97 -23.66 25.75
CA ALA A 195 -32.20 -24.43 24.79
C ALA A 195 -31.38 -23.52 23.86
N PHE A 196 -31.95 -22.40 23.40
CA PHE A 196 -31.24 -21.40 22.60
C PHE A 196 -30.10 -20.74 23.39
N HIS A 197 -30.33 -20.38 24.65
CA HIS A 197 -29.29 -19.82 25.51
C HIS A 197 -28.12 -20.81 25.70
N GLU A 198 -28.41 -22.09 25.90
CA GLU A 198 -27.41 -23.16 26.00
C GLU A 198 -26.62 -23.38 24.69
N VAL A 199 -27.26 -23.22 23.54
CA VAL A 199 -26.59 -23.29 22.22
C VAL A 199 -25.63 -22.12 22.00
N CYS A 200 -25.99 -20.92 22.45
CA CYS A 200 -25.16 -19.73 22.21
C CYS A 200 -23.94 -19.63 23.13
N TYR A 201 -24.06 -20.06 24.38
CA TYR A 201 -22.98 -19.96 25.37
C TYR A 201 -22.30 -21.29 25.70
N GLY A 202 -22.94 -22.41 25.37
CA GLY A 202 -22.47 -23.76 25.67
C GLY A 202 -22.06 -24.54 24.42
N ARG A 203 -21.41 -25.69 24.65
CA ARG A 203 -21.15 -26.68 23.59
C ARG A 203 -22.34 -27.61 23.47
N VAL A 204 -23.47 -27.05 23.07
CA VAL A 204 -24.75 -27.76 23.00
C VAL A 204 -25.37 -27.54 21.64
N ALA A 205 -25.83 -28.61 21.01
CA ALA A 205 -26.66 -28.56 19.81
C ALA A 205 -28.12 -28.71 20.23
N SER A 206 -29.05 -28.05 19.53
CA SER A 206 -30.48 -28.22 19.77
C SER A 206 -31.25 -28.17 18.46
N PHE A 207 -32.42 -28.80 18.46
CA PHE A 207 -33.35 -28.70 17.36
C PHE A 207 -34.16 -27.42 17.50
N VAL A 208 -33.93 -26.47 16.60
CA VAL A 208 -34.57 -25.15 16.64
C VAL A 208 -35.44 -24.98 15.39
N THR A 209 -36.61 -24.37 15.56
CA THR A 209 -37.44 -23.99 14.41
C THR A 209 -36.83 -22.81 13.68
N SER A 210 -37.06 -22.73 12.36
CA SER A 210 -36.51 -21.65 11.53
C SER A 210 -36.92 -20.25 12.02
N GLU A 211 -38.05 -20.13 12.72
CA GLU A 211 -38.57 -18.88 13.28
C GLU A 211 -37.78 -18.37 14.49
N MET A 212 -37.22 -19.27 15.29
CA MET A 212 -36.49 -18.89 16.49
C MET A 212 -35.04 -18.50 16.20
N ASN A 213 -34.45 -19.00 15.11
CA ASN A 213 -33.15 -18.56 14.61
C ASN A 213 -33.18 -17.11 14.12
N SER A 214 -34.25 -16.68 13.44
CA SER A 214 -34.35 -15.33 12.86
C SER A 214 -34.73 -14.24 13.87
N ALA A 215 -35.21 -14.61 15.06
CA ALA A 215 -35.68 -13.66 16.05
C ALA A 215 -34.54 -12.93 16.81
N ASN A 216 -33.30 -13.41 16.74
CA ASN A 216 -32.23 -12.91 17.60
C ASN A 216 -30.89 -12.71 16.87
N ASN A 217 -30.52 -11.45 16.61
CA ASN A 217 -29.32 -11.08 15.85
C ASN A 217 -27.99 -11.35 16.58
N TYR A 218 -28.01 -11.63 17.88
CA TYR A 218 -26.80 -11.73 18.70
C TYR A 218 -26.11 -13.10 18.63
N CYS A 219 -26.76 -14.14 18.09
CA CYS A 219 -26.23 -15.49 18.06
C CYS A 219 -26.50 -16.14 16.70
N LYS A 220 -25.45 -16.22 15.87
CA LYS A 220 -25.55 -16.79 14.52
C LYS A 220 -25.37 -18.31 14.61
N MET A 221 -26.42 -19.07 14.33
CA MET A 221 -26.40 -20.53 14.34
C MET A 221 -26.16 -21.07 12.93
N ILE A 222 -25.48 -22.22 12.85
CA ILE A 222 -25.30 -22.98 11.62
C ILE A 222 -26.15 -24.25 11.67
N SER A 223 -26.74 -24.64 10.55
CA SER A 223 -27.48 -25.90 10.42
C SER A 223 -26.49 -27.05 10.25
N VAL A 224 -26.67 -28.12 11.01
CA VAL A 224 -25.92 -29.37 10.82
C VAL A 224 -26.52 -30.17 9.68
N SER A 225 -25.69 -30.51 8.68
CA SER A 225 -26.08 -31.37 7.56
C SER A 225 -26.63 -32.71 8.07
N HIS A 226 -27.60 -33.32 7.39
CA HIS A 226 -28.13 -34.67 7.68
C HIS A 226 -28.78 -34.91 9.07
N LEU A 227 -28.90 -33.89 9.93
CA LEU A 227 -29.45 -34.02 11.28
C LEU A 227 -30.77 -33.26 11.43
N TYR A 228 -31.76 -33.62 10.61
CA TYR A 228 -33.08 -32.99 10.60
C TYR A 228 -34.21 -33.98 10.88
N PHE A 229 -35.21 -33.52 11.64
CA PHE A 229 -36.44 -34.26 11.87
C PHE A 229 -37.56 -33.61 11.05
N SER A 230 -38.06 -34.33 10.04
CA SER A 230 -39.22 -33.88 9.26
C SER A 230 -40.50 -34.27 10.00
N SER A 231 -41.32 -33.29 10.34
CA SER A 231 -42.65 -33.51 10.90
C SER A 231 -43.67 -32.68 10.13
N TRP A 232 -44.92 -33.14 10.16
CA TRP A 232 -46.03 -32.44 9.53
C TRP A 232 -46.72 -31.57 10.57
N SER A 233 -46.86 -30.28 10.29
CA SER A 233 -47.72 -29.39 11.07
C SER A 233 -49.13 -29.46 10.51
N SER A 234 -50.12 -29.63 11.39
CA SER A 234 -51.55 -29.67 11.02
C SER A 234 -52.38 -28.97 12.09
N SER A 235 -53.58 -28.54 11.70
CA SER A 235 -54.53 -27.91 12.63
C SER A 235 -55.21 -28.99 13.49
N GLY A 236 -55.11 -28.84 14.82
CA GLY A 236 -55.83 -29.69 15.76
C GLY A 236 -57.32 -29.36 15.75
N LEU A 237 -58.17 -30.38 15.59
CA LEU A 237 -59.62 -30.25 15.65
C LEU A 237 -60.17 -31.11 16.79
N VAL A 238 -61.29 -30.69 17.38
CA VAL A 238 -62.03 -31.50 18.36
C VAL A 238 -62.44 -32.83 17.72
N LYS A 239 -62.42 -33.90 18.50
CA LYS A 239 -62.84 -35.22 18.03
C LYS A 239 -64.27 -35.15 17.48
N ASP A 240 -64.49 -35.75 16.32
CA ASP A 240 -65.77 -35.79 15.61
C ASP A 240 -66.35 -34.39 15.24
N PHE A 241 -65.47 -33.44 14.93
CA PHE A 241 -65.88 -32.12 14.47
C PHE A 241 -66.70 -32.18 13.16
N PRO A 242 -67.97 -31.71 13.14
CA PRO A 242 -68.87 -31.87 11.98
C PRO A 242 -68.34 -31.29 10.67
N CYS A 243 -67.56 -30.20 10.73
CA CYS A 243 -67.06 -29.52 9.54
C CYS A 243 -65.62 -29.91 9.15
N LYS A 244 -65.06 -30.99 9.73
CA LYS A 244 -63.69 -31.43 9.41
C LYS A 244 -63.50 -31.66 7.90
N HIS A 245 -64.44 -32.34 7.26
CA HIS A 245 -64.35 -32.67 5.84
C HIS A 245 -64.28 -31.42 4.95
N LEU A 246 -65.03 -30.38 5.29
CA LEU A 246 -65.03 -29.12 4.55
C LEU A 246 -63.69 -28.39 4.67
N ILE A 247 -63.09 -28.41 5.87
CA ILE A 247 -61.76 -27.83 6.13
C ILE A 247 -60.70 -28.57 5.31
N ASP A 248 -60.71 -29.91 5.34
CA ASP A 248 -59.75 -30.74 4.61
C ASP A 248 -59.80 -30.47 3.08
N ILE A 249 -61.01 -30.43 2.49
CA ILE A 249 -61.18 -30.09 1.07
C ILE A 249 -60.66 -28.69 0.76
N THR A 250 -60.91 -27.72 1.64
CA THR A 250 -60.46 -26.34 1.43
C THR A 250 -58.94 -26.26 1.45
N ILE A 251 -58.28 -26.93 2.39
CA ILE A 251 -56.81 -27.00 2.46
C ILE A 251 -56.24 -27.68 1.21
N LEU A 252 -56.86 -28.76 0.72
CA LEU A 252 -56.45 -29.42 -0.52
C LEU A 252 -56.57 -28.48 -1.73
N ARG A 253 -57.69 -27.76 -1.88
CA ARG A 253 -57.86 -26.77 -2.96
C ARG A 253 -56.83 -25.64 -2.88
N LEU A 254 -56.49 -25.17 -1.68
CA LEU A 254 -55.45 -24.17 -1.49
C LEU A 254 -54.05 -24.70 -1.87
N ARG A 255 -53.80 -26.00 -1.67
CA ARG A 255 -52.55 -26.66 -2.10
C ARG A 255 -52.49 -26.86 -3.61
N GLU A 256 -53.57 -27.36 -4.22
CA GLU A 256 -53.67 -27.62 -5.66
C GLU A 256 -53.61 -26.34 -6.49
N SER A 257 -54.27 -25.27 -6.04
CA SER A 257 -54.21 -23.95 -6.66
C SER A 257 -52.85 -23.25 -6.49
N GLY A 258 -51.94 -23.81 -5.68
CA GLY A 258 -50.65 -23.20 -5.37
C GLY A 258 -50.72 -21.98 -4.47
N ILE A 259 -51.93 -21.55 -4.05
CA ILE A 259 -52.12 -20.41 -3.13
C ILE A 259 -51.37 -20.66 -1.83
N LEU A 260 -51.45 -21.88 -1.30
CA LEU A 260 -50.74 -22.25 -0.08
C LEU A 260 -49.21 -22.17 -0.26
N ASN A 261 -48.68 -22.53 -1.42
CA ASN A 261 -47.25 -22.40 -1.71
C ASN A 261 -46.82 -20.93 -1.77
N ILE A 262 -47.64 -20.06 -2.37
CA ILE A 262 -47.40 -18.61 -2.41
C ILE A 262 -47.43 -18.03 -0.99
N LEU A 263 -48.40 -18.43 -0.17
CA LEU A 263 -48.50 -17.99 1.22
C LEU A 263 -47.30 -18.46 2.04
N MET A 264 -46.86 -19.70 1.84
CA MET A 264 -45.63 -20.20 2.45
C MET A 264 -44.43 -19.36 2.02
N ILE A 265 -44.22 -19.10 0.72
CA ILE A 265 -43.08 -18.29 0.22
C ILE A 265 -43.12 -16.84 0.73
N ARG A 266 -44.30 -16.22 0.80
CA ARG A 266 -44.46 -14.83 1.25
C ARG A 266 -44.23 -14.68 2.76
N HIS A 267 -44.46 -15.73 3.55
CA HIS A 267 -44.30 -15.65 5.00
C HIS A 267 -42.81 -15.44 5.36
N PRO A 268 -42.48 -14.54 6.31
CA PRO A 268 -41.09 -14.18 6.62
C PRO A 268 -40.18 -15.36 7.00
N SER A 269 -40.77 -16.46 7.50
CA SER A 269 -40.05 -17.67 7.91
C SER A 269 -39.51 -18.52 6.74
N HIS A 270 -40.01 -18.32 5.51
CA HIS A 270 -39.64 -19.10 4.34
C HIS A 270 -38.69 -18.40 3.36
N PHE A 271 -38.46 -17.08 3.52
CA PHE A 271 -37.45 -16.33 2.76
C PHE A 271 -36.07 -17.03 2.79
N TRP A 272 -35.75 -17.68 3.91
CA TRP A 272 -34.47 -18.36 4.13
C TRP A 272 -34.31 -19.67 3.34
N LYS A 273 -35.38 -20.41 3.01
CA LYS A 273 -35.25 -21.65 2.20
C LYS A 273 -34.86 -21.35 0.74
N GLN A 274 -35.12 -20.14 0.25
CA GLN A 274 -34.74 -19.71 -1.09
C GLN A 274 -33.37 -19.01 -1.12
N GLU A 275 -32.88 -18.50 0.01
CA GLU A 275 -31.48 -18.10 0.18
C GLU A 275 -30.58 -19.33 0.37
N GLU A 276 -30.97 -20.34 1.14
CA GLU A 276 -30.18 -21.55 1.39
C GLU A 276 -29.93 -22.42 0.14
N LYS A 277 -30.80 -22.36 -0.89
CA LYS A 277 -30.53 -23.00 -2.20
C LYS A 277 -29.68 -22.16 -3.16
N ARG A 278 -29.56 -20.84 -2.93
CA ARG A 278 -28.60 -19.99 -3.66
C ARG A 278 -27.25 -19.93 -2.97
N ASP A 279 -27.21 -20.32 -1.70
CA ASP A 279 -26.02 -20.54 -0.92
C ASP A 279 -25.90 -22.04 -0.61
N HIS A 280 -25.52 -22.82 -1.63
CA HIS A 280 -24.50 -23.81 -1.31
C HIS A 280 -23.41 -23.07 -0.51
N PRO A 281 -22.88 -23.62 0.58
CA PRO A 281 -21.77 -23.02 1.32
C PRO A 281 -20.46 -23.09 0.49
N SER A 282 -20.52 -22.85 -0.80
CA SER A 282 -19.41 -22.25 -1.53
C SER A 282 -19.34 -20.78 -1.12
N SER A 283 -18.59 -20.55 -0.03
CA SER A 283 -17.55 -19.52 0.01
C SER A 283 -17.93 -18.06 -0.23
N LYS A 284 -19.17 -17.62 0.02
CA LYS A 284 -19.41 -16.17 0.14
C LYS A 284 -18.80 -15.65 1.43
N PHE A 285 -17.61 -15.09 1.27
CA PHE A 285 -16.92 -14.27 2.25
C PHE A 285 -17.78 -13.04 2.57
N GLU A 286 -18.75 -13.20 3.45
CA GLU A 286 -19.56 -12.12 4.03
C GLU A 286 -18.98 -11.71 5.40
N GLY A 287 -17.65 -11.74 5.49
CA GLY A 287 -16.89 -11.23 6.62
C GLY A 287 -16.29 -9.89 6.25
N SER A 288 -16.68 -8.82 6.93
CA SER A 288 -15.85 -7.62 6.98
C SER A 288 -14.53 -7.98 7.67
N VAL A 289 -13.38 -7.68 7.05
CA VAL A 289 -12.07 -7.87 7.70
C VAL A 289 -12.08 -7.04 8.99
N GLN A 290 -12.02 -7.73 10.12
CA GLN A 290 -12.08 -7.07 11.43
C GLN A 290 -10.74 -6.40 11.72
N LEU A 291 -10.76 -5.26 12.42
CA LEU A 291 -9.53 -4.51 12.77
C LEU A 291 -8.52 -5.38 13.53
N LEU A 292 -9.00 -6.35 14.32
CA LEU A 292 -8.17 -7.30 15.06
C LEU A 292 -7.30 -8.17 14.13
N GLN A 293 -7.80 -8.51 12.94
CA GLN A 293 -7.05 -9.30 11.95
C GLN A 293 -5.89 -8.50 11.33
N VAL A 294 -5.99 -7.16 11.29
CA VAL A 294 -4.97 -6.26 10.70
C VAL A 294 -4.02 -5.67 11.75
N ALA A 295 -4.39 -5.74 13.03
CA ALA A 295 -3.61 -5.27 14.17
C ALA A 295 -2.11 -5.65 14.15
N PRO A 296 -1.69 -6.90 13.84
CA PRO A 296 -0.26 -7.23 13.83
C PRO A 296 0.54 -6.46 12.78
N ILE A 297 -0.04 -6.19 11.61
CA ILE A 297 0.62 -5.43 10.53
C ILE A 297 0.79 -3.97 10.96
N LEU A 298 -0.23 -3.37 11.57
CA LEU A 298 -0.18 -2.01 12.10
C LEU A 298 0.84 -1.89 13.25
N SER A 299 0.91 -2.91 14.11
CA SER A 299 1.91 -2.97 15.19
C SER A 299 3.34 -2.99 14.64
N LEU A 300 3.60 -3.76 13.58
CA LEU A 300 4.92 -3.80 12.94
C LEU A 300 5.30 -2.46 12.31
N TYR A 301 4.34 -1.78 11.68
CA TYR A 301 4.55 -0.44 11.11
C TYR A 301 4.89 0.60 12.20
N ALA A 302 4.15 0.61 13.31
CA ALA A 302 4.42 1.50 14.44
C ALA A 302 5.82 1.23 15.03
N PHE A 303 6.20 -0.04 15.19
CA PHE A 303 7.55 -0.41 15.62
C PHE A 303 8.63 0.10 14.67
N GLY A 304 8.40 0.01 13.35
CA GLY A 304 9.32 0.54 12.33
C GLY A 304 9.54 2.05 12.45
N ILE A 305 8.49 2.83 12.72
CA ILE A 305 8.59 4.27 12.97
C ILE A 305 9.43 4.55 14.22
N MET A 306 9.18 3.82 15.31
CA MET A 306 9.93 3.99 16.56
C MET A 306 11.42 3.66 16.38
N LEU A 307 11.73 2.60 15.65
CA LEU A 307 13.10 2.22 15.33
C LEU A 307 13.79 3.28 14.46
N ALA A 308 13.10 3.83 13.46
CA ALA A 308 13.64 4.90 12.61
C ALA A 308 13.96 6.17 13.41
N LEU A 309 13.05 6.56 14.33
CA LEU A 309 13.29 7.69 15.24
C LEU A 309 14.47 7.42 16.17
N PHE A 310 14.60 6.20 16.69
CA PHE A 310 15.72 5.81 17.53
C PHE A 310 17.07 5.90 16.80
N VAL A 311 17.15 5.39 15.56
CA VAL A 311 18.35 5.50 14.72
C VAL A 311 18.69 6.97 14.43
N LEU A 312 17.70 7.80 14.12
CA LEU A 312 17.90 9.23 13.90
C LEU A 312 18.46 9.94 15.14
N LEU A 313 17.97 9.60 16.34
CA LEU A 313 18.49 10.15 17.59
C LEU A 313 19.94 9.71 17.86
N LEU A 314 20.26 8.44 17.58
CA LEU A 314 21.64 7.94 17.69
C LEU A 314 22.57 8.66 16.73
N GLU A 315 22.17 8.85 15.47
CA GLU A 315 22.96 9.59 14.47
C GLU A 315 23.19 11.05 14.90
N ARG A 316 22.17 11.71 15.45
CA ARG A 316 22.33 13.08 15.99
C ARG A 316 23.26 13.12 17.19
N ALA A 317 23.20 12.13 18.09
CA ALA A 317 24.08 12.03 19.25
C ALA A 317 25.53 11.74 18.87
N THR A 318 25.78 10.92 17.83
CA THR A 318 27.14 10.66 17.34
C THR A 318 27.69 11.84 16.55
N ALA A 319 26.88 12.48 15.71
CA ALA A 319 27.29 13.65 14.93
C ALA A 319 27.68 14.85 15.82
N THR A 320 26.91 15.11 16.89
CA THR A 320 27.23 16.16 17.88
C THR A 320 28.53 15.85 18.64
N ARG A 321 28.77 14.60 19.03
CA ARG A 321 30.05 14.21 19.64
C ARG A 321 31.25 14.37 18.70
N ILE A 322 31.07 14.15 17.40
CA ILE A 322 32.14 14.35 16.41
C ILE A 322 32.42 15.85 16.21
N SER A 323 31.40 16.72 16.20
CA SER A 323 31.62 18.17 16.12
C SER A 323 32.34 18.73 17.35
N ASP A 324 32.02 18.24 18.55
CA ASP A 324 32.71 18.66 19.78
C ASP A 324 34.20 18.26 19.77
N CYS A 325 34.55 17.12 19.16
CA CYS A 325 35.94 16.72 18.95
C CYS A 325 36.66 17.60 17.92
N SER A 326 36.00 18.03 16.84
CA SER A 326 36.59 18.90 15.82
C SER A 326 36.90 20.30 16.35
N HIS A 327 36.03 20.85 17.20
CA HIS A 327 36.21 22.18 17.78
C HIS A 327 37.35 22.22 18.82
N ASN A 328 37.64 21.09 19.47
CA ASN A 328 38.78 20.93 20.39
C ASN A 328 40.12 20.70 19.67
N SER A 329 40.14 20.34 18.39
CA SER A 329 41.37 20.19 17.60
C SER A 329 41.86 21.50 16.96
N GLU A 330 40.97 22.45 16.63
CA GLU A 330 41.38 23.77 16.10
C GLU A 330 41.93 24.72 17.19
N GLY A 331 41.72 24.43 18.48
CA GLY A 331 42.30 25.19 19.60
C GLY A 331 43.78 24.90 19.90
N LYS A 332 44.45 24.08 19.09
CA LYS A 332 45.89 23.72 19.22
C LYS A 332 46.68 24.03 17.95
N GLU A 333 46.55 25.23 17.41
CA GLU A 333 47.62 25.77 16.54
C GLU A 333 48.76 26.32 17.42
N VAL A 334 49.82 25.52 17.56
CA VAL A 334 51.11 25.95 18.13
C VAL A 334 51.96 26.57 17.00
N GLN A 335 52.54 27.72 17.32
CA GLN A 335 53.37 28.61 16.50
C GLN A 335 54.41 27.92 15.59
N PRO A 336 54.75 28.54 14.44
CA PRO A 336 55.79 28.03 13.55
C PRO A 336 57.18 28.21 14.18
N SER A 337 57.94 27.12 14.22
CA SER A 337 59.33 27.03 14.66
C SER A 337 60.26 27.83 13.75
N GLN A 338 61.01 28.77 14.33
CA GLN A 338 62.19 29.39 13.72
C GLN A 338 63.31 28.36 13.55
N SER A 339 63.75 28.14 12.32
CA SER A 339 64.95 27.37 11.99
C SER A 339 66.18 28.29 12.07
N VAL A 340 67.07 28.01 13.02
CA VAL A 340 68.43 28.58 13.10
C VAL A 340 69.37 27.64 12.36
N ASP A 341 69.98 28.16 11.29
CA ASP A 341 71.08 27.54 10.56
C ASP A 341 72.38 27.55 11.39
N HIS A 342 73.03 26.40 11.53
CA HIS A 342 74.47 26.31 11.78
C HIS A 342 75.03 24.99 11.23
N THR A 343 75.86 25.09 10.19
CA THR A 343 77.13 24.37 9.90
C THR A 343 77.46 24.67 8.43
N ALA A 344 78.63 25.18 8.03
CA ALA A 344 79.97 25.19 8.60
C ALA A 344 80.70 26.52 8.35
#